data_AF-A0A8R7UBI2-F1
#
_entry.id   AF-A0A8R7UBI2-F1
#
_cell.length_a   1.000
_cell.length_b   1.000
_cell.length_c   1.000
_cell.angle_alpha   90.00
_cell.angle_beta   90.00
_cell.angle_gamma   90.00
#
_symmetry.space_group_name_H-M   'P 1'
#
loop_
_entity.id
_entity.type
_entity.pdbx_description
1 polymer ?
#
loop_
_entity_poly.entity_id
_entity_poly.type
_entity_poly.pdbx_seq_one_letter_code
_entity_poly.pdbx_strand_id
1 'polypeptide(L)'
;MISTFLAKAARTARSRGLVESCSGDTCEYTESLRMRLHSAIHAFYLKVFTMLPPSTGLIRDILWAGHCYGPMDPVSNIIVNSIWHNIVYPLPMSEIKEYHIIDTLSMLRVEVRSLEGLITLVRGNFESGCSTQQVMEHLSHKSCDISHEMHTLQQFVAAATTARHPQHAALGSFLASLTPDMLNDLRHLLTTGTNGVIPRESLGQIKYFLRQKVMALDPEPPKVAELCEEAKGTLLRMKSYYNRMKLHFCSKLEQLLQKYASEHPLEPQYVLSVICGVVAGSESLDRECYHVNFVAASKSGIARNQLFFAELNYAYPGEQEKPNFCCPLPLIYTGRCYYGKGTARKIVYPDSADFIKSNHDITSYGTRHTDGMLNVDLMFDFRSDAQFADDMRKYCERQKELLQEGDEY
;
A
#
# COMPACT_ATOMS: atom_id res chain seq x y z
N MET A 1 17.92 6.97 20.27
CA MET A 1 18.14 6.75 18.82
C MET A 1 17.34 7.69 17.90
N ILE A 2 16.34 8.44 18.39
CA ILE A 2 15.58 9.45 17.61
C ILE A 2 16.40 10.74 17.34
N SER A 3 17.32 11.09 18.26
CA SER A 3 18.21 12.27 18.17
C SER A 3 19.12 12.30 16.91
N THR A 4 19.56 11.13 16.44
CA THR A 4 20.42 11.01 15.25
C THR A 4 19.70 11.33 13.94
N PHE A 5 18.37 11.16 13.88
CA PHE A 5 17.57 11.44 12.69
C PHE A 5 17.31 12.94 12.51
N LEU A 6 16.99 13.66 13.59
CA LEU A 6 16.91 15.12 13.59
C LEU A 6 18.28 15.75 13.25
N ALA A 7 19.37 15.18 13.78
CA ALA A 7 20.72 15.63 13.45
C ALA A 7 21.08 15.42 11.98
N LYS A 8 20.59 14.35 11.33
CA LYS A 8 20.83 14.09 9.91
C LYS A 8 20.01 15.03 9.03
N ALA A 9 18.72 15.24 9.33
CA ALA A 9 17.88 16.22 8.63
C ALA A 9 18.44 17.65 8.76
N ALA A 10 18.90 18.03 9.96
CA ALA A 10 19.53 19.33 10.21
C ALA A 10 20.91 19.47 9.53
N ARG A 11 21.69 18.39 9.38
CA ARG A 11 22.96 18.42 8.62
C ARG A 11 22.72 18.56 7.12
N THR A 12 21.76 17.84 6.56
CA THR A 12 21.39 17.97 5.15
C THR A 12 20.89 19.39 4.84
N ALA A 13 20.11 19.98 5.75
CA ALA A 13 19.65 21.37 5.68
C ALA A 13 20.77 22.41 5.88
N ARG A 14 21.88 22.07 6.56
CA ARG A 14 23.06 22.94 6.68
C ARG A 14 24.02 22.83 5.50
N SER A 15 24.05 21.68 4.82
CA SER A 15 24.89 21.46 3.62
C SER A 15 24.34 22.13 2.36
N ARG A 16 23.06 22.50 2.35
CA ARG A 16 22.45 23.37 1.35
C ARG A 16 22.29 24.73 2.02
N GLY A 17 22.87 25.78 1.43
CA GLY A 17 22.92 27.11 2.03
C GLY A 17 21.56 27.54 2.59
N LEU A 18 21.61 28.10 3.81
CA LEU A 18 20.53 28.76 4.57
C LEU A 18 19.24 28.97 3.76
N VAL A 19 18.28 28.06 3.95
CA VAL A 19 16.90 28.36 3.60
C VAL A 19 16.37 29.28 4.70
N GLU A 20 16.21 30.55 4.36
CA GLU A 20 15.46 31.55 5.12
C GLU A 20 14.14 30.95 5.63
N SER A 21 13.78 31.33 6.86
CA SER A 21 12.52 31.00 7.55
C SER A 21 11.36 30.72 6.60
N CYS A 22 11.11 29.45 6.30
CA CYS A 22 10.12 29.04 5.32
C CYS A 22 8.75 28.91 5.97
N SER A 23 7.95 29.97 5.91
CA SER A 23 6.53 29.95 6.27
C SER A 23 5.68 29.48 5.09
N GLY A 24 5.32 28.20 5.04
CA GLY A 24 4.34 27.67 4.08
C GLY A 24 4.37 26.16 3.87
N ASP A 25 3.23 25.59 3.46
CA ASP A 25 3.02 24.15 3.20
C ASP A 25 3.87 23.59 2.02
N THR A 26 4.59 24.44 1.30
CA THR A 26 5.36 24.14 0.07
C THR A 26 6.88 24.17 0.25
N CYS A 27 7.40 24.33 1.47
CA CYS A 27 8.84 24.40 1.68
C CYS A 27 9.54 23.02 1.61
N GLU A 28 10.82 23.00 1.24
CA GLU A 28 11.61 21.75 1.08
C GLU A 28 11.58 20.85 2.33
N TYR A 29 11.49 21.46 3.52
CA TYR A 29 11.41 20.75 4.78
C TYR A 29 10.10 19.97 4.91
N THR A 30 8.96 20.64 4.71
CA THR A 30 7.62 20.07 4.78
C THR A 30 7.44 18.95 3.76
N GLU A 31 7.97 19.12 2.55
CA GLU A 31 7.99 18.06 1.54
C GLU A 31 8.86 16.88 1.99
N SER A 32 10.09 17.12 2.43
CA SER A 32 10.97 16.04 2.93
C SER A 32 10.34 15.25 4.08
N LEU A 33 9.58 15.93 4.96
CA LEU A 33 8.86 15.32 6.06
C LEU A 33 7.70 14.44 5.58
N ARG A 34 6.87 14.94 4.67
CA ARG A 34 5.77 14.19 4.05
C ARG A 34 6.26 12.87 3.44
N MET A 35 7.38 12.92 2.75
CA MET A 35 7.91 11.76 2.04
C MET A 35 8.49 10.71 3.00
N ARG A 36 9.12 11.15 4.10
CA ARG A 36 9.50 10.25 5.19
C ARG A 36 8.30 9.57 5.84
N LEU A 37 7.22 10.31 6.07
CA LEU A 37 5.98 9.74 6.61
C LEU A 37 5.39 8.71 5.65
N HIS A 38 5.32 8.99 4.35
CA HIS A 38 4.88 7.98 3.39
C HIS A 38 5.81 6.74 3.39
N SER A 39 7.14 6.90 3.53
CA SER A 39 8.05 5.75 3.63
C SER A 39 7.80 4.91 4.88
N ALA A 40 7.48 5.54 6.02
CA ALA A 40 7.07 4.83 7.23
C ALA A 40 5.75 4.07 7.00
N ILE A 41 4.77 4.70 6.35
CA ILE A 41 3.48 4.08 6.04
C ILE A 41 3.64 2.90 5.09
N HIS A 42 4.46 3.03 4.04
CA HIS A 42 4.79 1.92 3.13
C HIS A 42 5.35 0.71 3.89
N ALA A 43 6.25 0.95 4.84
CA ALA A 43 6.81 -0.11 5.69
C ALA A 43 5.74 -0.79 6.56
N PHE A 44 4.70 -0.07 7.02
CA PHE A 44 3.57 -0.68 7.71
C PHE A 44 2.82 -1.66 6.81
N TYR A 45 2.53 -1.28 5.56
CA TYR A 45 1.86 -2.17 4.60
C TYR A 45 2.69 -3.43 4.29
N LEU A 46 3.99 -3.27 4.04
CA LEU A 46 4.89 -4.42 3.84
C LEU A 46 4.92 -5.34 5.08
N LYS A 47 4.97 -4.75 6.28
CA LYS A 47 4.90 -5.51 7.53
C LYS A 47 3.59 -6.29 7.66
N VAL A 48 2.45 -5.68 7.35
CA VAL A 48 1.14 -6.37 7.31
C VAL A 48 1.20 -7.59 6.38
N PHE A 49 1.76 -7.46 5.17
CA PHE A 49 1.87 -8.59 4.25
C PHE A 49 2.74 -9.74 4.78
N THR A 50 3.75 -9.45 5.60
CA THR A 50 4.53 -10.50 6.28
C THR A 50 3.79 -11.13 7.46
N MET A 51 2.92 -10.39 8.14
CA MET A 51 2.15 -10.90 9.27
C MET A 51 0.93 -11.74 8.84
N LEU A 52 0.48 -11.60 7.60
CA LEU A 52 -0.70 -12.32 7.11
C LEU A 52 -0.35 -13.75 6.66
N PRO A 53 -1.21 -14.74 6.95
CA PRO A 53 -1.05 -16.06 6.37
C PRO A 53 -1.28 -16.01 4.85
N PRO A 54 -0.69 -16.94 4.07
CA PRO A 54 -0.91 -16.99 2.63
C PRO A 54 -2.40 -17.11 2.27
N SER A 55 -2.77 -16.52 1.13
CA SER A 55 -4.12 -16.60 0.55
C SER A 55 -5.25 -16.16 1.49
N THR A 56 -5.08 -15.06 2.22
CA THR A 56 -6.15 -14.48 3.06
C THR A 56 -7.31 -13.87 2.27
N GLY A 57 -7.06 -13.50 1.01
CA GLY A 57 -8.01 -12.74 0.20
C GLY A 57 -8.19 -11.28 0.65
N LEU A 58 -7.37 -10.78 1.59
CA LEU A 58 -7.50 -9.43 2.15
C LEU A 58 -6.76 -8.36 1.33
N ILE A 59 -5.96 -8.72 0.32
CA ILE A 59 -5.12 -7.76 -0.43
C ILE A 59 -5.96 -6.62 -1.03
N ARG A 60 -7.13 -6.94 -1.62
CA ARG A 60 -8.06 -5.92 -2.14
C ARG A 60 -8.50 -4.97 -1.03
N ASP A 61 -8.93 -5.52 0.10
CA ASP A 61 -9.45 -4.74 1.23
C ASP A 61 -8.38 -3.84 1.86
N ILE A 62 -7.15 -4.35 1.97
CA ILE A 62 -5.98 -3.62 2.45
C ILE A 62 -5.71 -2.40 1.59
N LEU A 63 -5.69 -2.58 0.27
CA LEU A 63 -5.35 -1.52 -0.66
C LEU A 63 -6.49 -0.51 -0.86
N TRP A 64 -7.75 -0.86 -0.57
CA TRP A 64 -8.89 0.04 -0.76
C TRP A 64 -9.28 0.81 0.50
N ALA A 65 -9.33 0.11 1.62
CA ALA A 65 -9.95 0.60 2.85
C ALA A 65 -9.12 0.33 4.11
N GLY A 66 -8.07 -0.48 4.01
CA GLY A 66 -7.11 -0.78 5.07
C GLY A 66 -6.19 0.39 5.40
N HIS A 67 -6.75 1.56 5.72
CA HIS A 67 -5.99 2.74 6.11
C HIS A 67 -5.36 2.57 7.49
N CYS A 68 -4.22 3.23 7.71
CA CYS A 68 -3.45 3.08 8.96
C CYS A 68 -3.88 4.01 10.12
N TYR A 69 -4.84 4.92 9.90
CA TYR A 69 -5.41 5.75 10.96
C TYR A 69 -6.48 4.97 11.76
N GLY A 70 -6.63 5.29 13.04
CA GLY A 70 -7.55 4.61 13.95
C GLY A 70 -7.06 4.59 15.40
N PRO A 71 -7.80 3.91 16.30
CA PRO A 71 -7.51 3.87 17.73
C PRO A 71 -6.40 2.87 18.14
N MET A 72 -5.85 2.10 17.21
CA MET A 72 -4.76 1.15 17.45
C MET A 72 -3.46 1.61 16.78
N ASP A 73 -2.39 0.84 16.92
CA ASP A 73 -1.15 1.12 16.18
C ASP A 73 -1.40 1.01 14.66
N PRO A 74 -0.57 1.67 13.81
CA PRO A 74 -0.81 1.73 12.37
C PRO A 74 -0.96 0.37 11.68
N VAL A 75 -0.24 -0.66 12.13
CA VAL A 75 -0.28 -2.00 11.54
C VAL A 75 -1.59 -2.69 11.89
N SER A 76 -2.00 -2.62 13.17
CA SER A 76 -3.28 -3.15 13.62
C SER A 76 -4.47 -2.46 12.94
N ASN A 77 -4.43 -1.13 12.80
CA ASN A 77 -5.48 -0.37 12.10
C ASN A 77 -5.64 -0.83 10.65
N ILE A 78 -4.54 -1.03 9.91
CA ILE A 78 -4.60 -1.54 8.53
C ILE A 78 -5.38 -2.86 8.50
N ILE A 79 -5.04 -3.82 9.37
CA ILE A 79 -5.67 -5.15 9.38
C ILE A 79 -7.15 -5.06 9.78
N VAL A 80 -7.47 -4.34 10.85
CA VAL A 80 -8.85 -4.20 11.36
C VAL A 80 -9.74 -3.50 10.34
N ASN A 81 -9.28 -2.39 9.77
CA ASN A 81 -10.02 -1.65 8.74
C ASN A 81 -10.22 -2.50 7.48
N SER A 82 -9.23 -3.32 7.10
CA SER A 82 -9.36 -4.26 5.98
C SER A 82 -10.41 -5.34 6.24
N ILE A 83 -10.40 -5.95 7.42
CA ILE A 83 -11.37 -7.01 7.76
C ILE A 83 -12.77 -6.39 7.89
N TRP A 84 -12.88 -5.20 8.49
CA TRP A 84 -14.14 -4.46 8.55
C TRP A 84 -14.69 -4.21 7.14
N HIS A 85 -13.85 -3.71 6.22
CA HIS A 85 -14.25 -3.49 4.84
C HIS A 85 -14.67 -4.79 4.15
N ASN A 86 -13.92 -5.89 4.34
CA ASN A 86 -14.27 -7.20 3.80
C ASN A 86 -15.66 -7.70 4.24
N ILE A 87 -16.10 -7.31 5.44
CA ILE A 87 -17.41 -7.66 5.99
C ILE A 87 -18.52 -6.79 5.39
N VAL A 88 -18.29 -5.48 5.27
CA VAL A 88 -19.27 -4.52 4.74
C VAL A 88 -19.37 -4.62 3.20
N TYR A 89 -18.28 -5.00 2.54
CA TYR A 89 -18.13 -5.12 1.09
C TYR A 89 -17.61 -6.51 0.68
N PRO A 90 -18.40 -7.59 0.89
CA PRO A 90 -17.98 -8.92 0.50
C PRO A 90 -17.93 -9.07 -1.04
N LEU A 91 -16.86 -9.68 -1.56
CA LEU A 91 -16.82 -10.04 -2.99
C LEU A 91 -17.85 -11.12 -3.32
N PRO A 92 -18.48 -11.05 -4.51
CA PRO A 92 -19.22 -12.16 -5.07
C PRO A 92 -18.32 -13.39 -5.24
N MET A 93 -18.89 -14.59 -5.10
CA MET A 93 -18.15 -15.86 -5.18
C MET A 93 -17.48 -16.12 -6.53
N SER A 94 -17.92 -15.46 -7.60
CA SER A 94 -17.40 -15.58 -8.96
C SER A 94 -16.16 -14.72 -9.24
N GLU A 95 -15.71 -13.90 -8.29
CA GLU A 95 -14.57 -13.00 -8.48
C GLU A 95 -13.23 -13.60 -8.05
N ILE A 96 -12.14 -13.05 -8.59
CA ILE A 96 -10.77 -13.47 -8.30
C ILE A 96 -10.49 -13.21 -6.81
N LYS A 97 -10.23 -14.25 -6.03
CA LYS A 97 -9.96 -14.12 -4.59
C LYS A 97 -8.49 -13.80 -4.27
N GLU A 98 -7.58 -14.10 -5.21
CA GLU A 98 -6.14 -13.94 -5.02
C GLU A 98 -5.59 -12.80 -5.88
N TYR A 99 -5.39 -11.67 -5.21
CA TYR A 99 -4.84 -10.44 -5.76
C TYR A 99 -3.37 -10.26 -5.36
N HIS A 100 -2.62 -9.60 -6.24
CA HIS A 100 -1.21 -9.29 -6.09
C HIS A 100 -1.02 -7.82 -6.49
N ILE A 101 -0.08 -7.12 -5.88
CA ILE A 101 0.17 -5.72 -6.21
C ILE A 101 1.15 -5.69 -7.39
N ILE A 102 0.61 -5.79 -8.60
CA ILE A 102 1.41 -5.71 -9.83
C ILE A 102 1.73 -4.26 -10.18
N ASP A 103 0.91 -3.30 -9.75
CA ASP A 103 1.18 -1.87 -9.90
C ASP A 103 1.47 -1.23 -8.54
N THR A 104 2.62 -0.56 -8.43
CA THR A 104 3.01 0.20 -7.24
C THR A 104 2.12 1.41 -6.94
N LEU A 105 1.36 1.93 -7.91
CA LEU A 105 0.45 3.06 -7.67
C LEU A 105 -0.72 2.67 -6.76
N SER A 106 -1.16 1.41 -6.77
CA SER A 106 -2.17 0.90 -5.85
C SER A 106 -1.76 1.02 -4.40
N MET A 107 -0.48 0.75 -4.11
CA MET A 107 0.06 0.92 -2.76
C MET A 107 0.24 2.39 -2.41
N LEU A 108 0.78 3.18 -3.33
CA LEU A 108 0.96 4.62 -3.12
C LEU A 108 -0.36 5.32 -2.78
N ARG A 109 -1.46 4.96 -3.46
CA ARG A 109 -2.78 5.54 -3.21
C ARG A 109 -3.20 5.33 -1.75
N VAL A 110 -3.13 4.10 -1.25
CA VAL A 110 -3.56 3.81 0.13
C VAL A 110 -2.61 4.44 1.16
N GLU A 111 -1.33 4.58 0.84
CA GLU A 111 -0.36 5.31 1.67
C GLU A 111 -0.66 6.81 1.75
N VAL A 112 -1.04 7.43 0.62
CA VAL A 112 -1.39 8.85 0.57
C VAL A 112 -2.65 9.10 1.37
N ARG A 113 -3.72 8.34 1.11
CA ARG A 113 -4.99 8.43 1.84
C ARG A 113 -4.83 8.17 3.33
N SER A 114 -3.98 7.21 3.70
CA SER A 114 -3.62 6.94 5.09
C SER A 114 -2.97 8.15 5.77
N LEU A 115 -2.02 8.81 5.11
CA LEU A 115 -1.39 10.00 5.66
C LEU A 115 -2.39 11.16 5.79
N GLU A 116 -3.25 11.36 4.80
CA GLU A 116 -4.31 12.37 4.83
C GLU A 116 -5.27 12.15 6.02
N GLY A 117 -5.71 10.92 6.24
CA GLY A 117 -6.55 10.58 7.41
C GLY A 117 -5.84 10.80 8.75
N LEU A 118 -4.55 10.45 8.86
CA LEU A 118 -3.73 10.73 10.05
C LEU A 118 -3.59 12.23 10.31
N ILE A 119 -3.29 13.02 9.27
CA ILE A 119 -3.18 14.48 9.38
C ILE A 119 -4.51 15.07 9.87
N THR A 120 -5.63 14.62 9.34
CA THR A 120 -6.96 15.10 9.76
C THR A 120 -7.29 14.72 11.20
N LEU A 121 -7.01 13.48 11.65
CA LEU A 121 -7.22 13.08 13.04
C LEU A 121 -6.43 13.94 14.02
N VAL A 122 -5.12 14.04 13.76
CA VAL A 122 -4.20 14.79 14.62
C VAL A 122 -4.56 16.28 14.63
N ARG A 123 -4.89 16.86 13.47
CA ARG A 123 -5.32 18.26 13.39
C ARG A 123 -6.55 18.53 14.25
N GLY A 124 -7.49 17.58 14.34
CA GLY A 124 -8.67 17.72 15.19
C GLY A 124 -8.37 17.83 16.70
N ASN A 125 -7.16 17.46 17.14
CA ASN A 125 -6.71 17.59 18.53
C ASN A 125 -6.03 18.93 18.83
N PHE A 126 -5.72 19.74 17.81
CA PHE A 126 -5.07 21.03 17.98
C PHE A 126 -6.08 22.19 18.03
N GLU A 127 -5.71 23.27 18.72
CA GLU A 127 -6.42 24.55 18.65
C GLU A 127 -6.44 25.09 17.21
N SER A 128 -7.45 25.89 16.89
CA SER A 128 -7.61 26.50 15.56
C SER A 128 -6.34 27.26 15.17
N GLY A 129 -5.69 26.86 14.06
CA GLY A 129 -4.49 27.52 13.53
C GLY A 129 -3.23 26.66 13.42
N CYS A 130 -3.27 25.38 13.81
CA CYS A 130 -2.14 24.46 13.64
C CYS A 130 -1.81 24.22 12.15
N SER A 131 -0.55 24.49 11.77
CA SER A 131 -0.06 24.31 10.40
C SER A 131 0.06 22.82 10.02
N THR A 132 -0.04 22.50 8.74
CA THR A 132 0.18 21.12 8.24
C THR A 132 1.57 20.61 8.62
N GLN A 133 2.56 21.50 8.63
CA GLN A 133 3.92 21.19 9.05
C GLN A 133 3.98 20.67 10.50
N GLN A 134 3.38 21.38 11.46
CA GLN A 134 3.37 20.98 12.88
C GLN A 134 2.68 19.63 13.09
N VAL A 135 1.57 19.39 12.38
CA VAL A 135 0.86 18.10 12.41
C VAL A 135 1.77 16.96 11.93
N MET A 136 2.49 17.17 10.82
CA MET A 136 3.42 16.17 10.30
C MET A 136 4.65 15.96 11.19
N GLU A 137 5.12 17.00 11.87
CA GLU A 137 6.21 16.90 12.86
C GLU A 137 5.78 16.03 14.05
N HIS A 138 4.55 16.24 14.54
CA HIS A 138 3.94 15.42 15.59
C HIS A 138 3.82 13.95 15.17
N LEU A 139 3.27 13.70 13.97
CA LEU A 139 3.19 12.34 13.41
C LEU A 139 4.57 11.69 13.29
N SER A 140 5.59 12.44 12.86
CA SER A 140 6.94 11.92 12.75
C SER A 140 7.55 11.60 14.12
N HIS A 141 7.26 12.38 15.15
CA HIS A 141 7.72 12.11 16.52
C HIS A 141 7.09 10.83 17.06
N LYS A 142 5.81 10.62 16.77
CA LYS A 142 5.02 9.47 17.20
C LYS A 142 5.17 8.23 16.31
N SER A 143 5.99 8.29 15.25
CA SER A 143 6.08 7.22 14.24
C SER A 143 4.70 6.84 13.66
N CYS A 144 3.84 7.84 13.43
CA CYS A 144 2.44 7.70 13.04
C CYS A 144 1.54 6.94 14.03
N ASP A 145 2.04 6.53 15.20
CA ASP A 145 1.25 5.83 16.21
C ASP A 145 0.56 6.82 17.15
N ILE A 146 -0.72 7.05 16.87
CA ILE A 146 -1.61 7.93 17.64
C ILE A 146 -2.59 7.13 18.50
N SER A 147 -2.34 5.85 18.74
CA SER A 147 -3.24 4.95 19.49
C SER A 147 -3.48 5.35 20.96
N HIS A 148 -2.62 6.23 21.49
CA HIS A 148 -2.73 6.79 22.84
C HIS A 148 -3.52 8.10 22.89
N GLU A 149 -3.95 8.63 21.74
CA GLU A 149 -4.74 9.85 21.66
C GLU A 149 -6.23 9.53 21.67
N MET A 150 -7.02 10.39 22.31
CA MET A 150 -8.47 10.28 22.27
C MET A 150 -9.00 11.02 21.06
N HIS A 151 -9.90 10.37 20.33
CA HIS A 151 -10.56 10.94 19.15
C HIS A 151 -12.07 10.77 19.25
N THR A 152 -12.79 11.79 18.82
CA THR A 152 -14.25 11.81 18.77
C THR A 152 -14.77 11.13 17.50
N LEU A 153 -16.07 10.80 17.49
CA LEU A 153 -16.78 10.35 16.29
C LEU A 153 -16.55 11.28 15.10
N GLN A 154 -16.70 12.59 15.31
CA GLN A 154 -16.57 13.59 14.26
C GLN A 154 -15.16 13.60 13.66
N GLN A 155 -14.13 13.41 14.48
CA GLN A 155 -12.76 13.31 14.00
C GLN A 155 -12.54 12.05 13.16
N PHE A 156 -13.05 10.89 13.59
CA PHE A 156 -12.95 9.66 12.79
C PHE A 156 -13.68 9.75 11.46
N VAL A 157 -14.89 10.35 11.44
CA VAL A 157 -15.63 10.58 10.19
C VAL A 157 -14.85 11.53 9.29
N ALA A 158 -14.35 12.66 9.80
CA ALA A 158 -13.58 13.62 9.02
C ALA A 158 -12.30 13.00 8.43
N ALA A 159 -11.59 12.19 9.22
CA ALA A 159 -10.41 11.48 8.77
C ALA A 159 -10.73 10.48 7.66
N ALA A 160 -11.79 9.69 7.83
CA ALA A 160 -12.23 8.74 6.82
C ALA A 160 -12.74 9.43 5.54
N THR A 161 -13.39 10.58 5.66
CA THR A 161 -13.79 11.40 4.51
C THR A 161 -12.58 11.95 3.78
N THR A 162 -11.60 12.50 4.51
CA THR A 162 -10.36 13.03 3.91
C THR A 162 -9.59 11.92 3.20
N ALA A 163 -9.47 10.76 3.83
CA ALA A 163 -8.85 9.56 3.26
C ALA A 163 -9.67 8.90 2.15
N ARG A 164 -10.84 9.46 1.78
CA ARG A 164 -11.71 8.95 0.71
C ARG A 164 -12.14 7.50 0.92
N HIS A 165 -12.41 7.13 2.17
CA HIS A 165 -12.95 5.82 2.48
C HIS A 165 -14.40 5.70 1.96
N PRO A 166 -14.79 4.59 1.29
CA PRO A 166 -16.10 4.46 0.63
C PRO A 166 -17.30 4.55 1.59
N GLN A 167 -17.09 4.23 2.86
CA GLN A 167 -18.09 4.35 3.95
C GLN A 167 -17.53 5.18 5.09
N HIS A 168 -17.13 6.42 4.82
CA HIS A 168 -16.47 7.26 5.83
C HIS A 168 -17.31 7.45 7.09
N ALA A 169 -18.64 7.60 6.95
CA ALA A 169 -19.55 7.76 8.10
C ALA A 169 -19.63 6.47 8.94
N ALA A 170 -19.90 5.32 8.30
CA ALA A 170 -20.01 4.06 9.01
C ALA A 170 -18.69 3.60 9.62
N LEU A 171 -17.56 3.80 8.92
CA LEU A 171 -16.24 3.54 9.49
C LEU A 171 -15.98 4.42 10.71
N GLY A 172 -16.31 5.71 10.64
CA GLY A 172 -16.16 6.62 11.78
C GLY A 172 -16.97 6.19 13.00
N SER A 173 -18.25 5.82 12.79
CA SER A 173 -19.11 5.25 13.83
C SER A 173 -18.56 3.95 14.41
N PHE A 174 -18.05 3.07 13.56
CA PHE A 174 -17.42 1.83 13.99
C PHE A 174 -16.19 2.09 14.88
N LEU A 175 -15.24 2.92 14.43
CA LEU A 175 -14.01 3.23 15.17
C LEU A 175 -14.31 3.89 16.52
N ALA A 176 -15.28 4.81 16.56
CA ALA A 176 -15.72 5.46 17.79
C ALA A 176 -16.44 4.50 18.77
N SER A 177 -17.00 3.39 18.28
CA SER A 177 -17.73 2.41 19.08
C SER A 177 -16.85 1.36 19.78
N LEU A 178 -15.54 1.35 19.49
CA LEU A 178 -14.59 0.41 20.06
C LEU A 178 -14.21 0.84 21.48
N THR A 179 -14.57 0.03 22.47
CA THR A 179 -14.22 0.28 23.87
C THR A 179 -12.77 -0.12 24.15
N PRO A 180 -12.15 0.36 25.24
CA PRO A 180 -10.79 -0.04 25.62
C PRO A 180 -10.60 -1.56 25.72
N ASP A 181 -11.57 -2.28 26.29
CA ASP A 181 -11.51 -3.75 26.40
C ASP A 181 -11.54 -4.42 25.02
N MET A 182 -12.39 -3.94 24.11
CA MET A 182 -12.44 -4.44 22.73
C MET A 182 -11.14 -4.19 21.99
N LEU A 183 -10.51 -3.04 22.20
CA LEU A 183 -9.19 -2.74 21.62
C LEU A 183 -8.12 -3.68 22.19
N ASN A 184 -8.18 -4.01 23.48
CA ASN A 184 -7.27 -4.97 24.10
C ASN A 184 -7.46 -6.40 23.56
N ASP A 185 -8.70 -6.83 23.39
CA ASP A 185 -9.02 -8.13 22.77
C ASP A 185 -8.49 -8.20 21.34
N LEU A 186 -8.72 -7.15 20.54
CA LEU A 186 -8.20 -7.06 19.17
C LEU A 186 -6.66 -7.09 19.15
N ARG A 187 -5.98 -6.36 20.05
CA ARG A 187 -4.51 -6.40 20.17
C ARG A 187 -4.02 -7.81 20.48
N HIS A 188 -4.68 -8.51 21.40
CA HIS A 188 -4.33 -9.89 21.73
C HIS A 188 -4.50 -10.83 20.53
N LEU A 189 -5.61 -10.71 19.79
CA LEU A 189 -5.87 -11.53 18.61
C LEU A 189 -4.92 -11.24 17.45
N LEU A 190 -4.42 -10.02 17.32
CA LEU A 190 -3.44 -9.61 16.30
C LEU A 190 -2.01 -10.01 16.64
N THR A 191 -1.77 -10.65 17.80
CA THR A 191 -0.45 -11.18 18.13
C THR A 191 -0.04 -12.26 17.13
N THR A 192 1.22 -12.20 16.72
CA THR A 192 1.79 -13.18 15.81
C THR A 192 2.30 -14.40 16.59
N GLY A 193 2.21 -15.58 15.97
CA GLY A 193 2.90 -16.76 16.47
C GLY A 193 4.43 -16.61 16.48
N THR A 194 5.13 -17.66 16.87
CA THR A 194 6.60 -17.71 16.88
C THR A 194 7.21 -17.45 15.50
N ASN A 195 6.46 -17.79 14.45
CA ASN A 195 6.77 -17.53 13.04
C ASN A 195 6.42 -16.10 12.57
N GLY A 196 6.02 -15.18 13.44
CA GLY A 196 5.72 -13.80 13.03
C GLY A 196 4.46 -13.65 12.15
N VAL A 197 3.64 -14.70 12.05
CA VAL A 197 2.36 -14.71 11.30
C VAL A 197 1.20 -14.76 12.28
N ILE A 198 0.12 -14.04 11.97
CA ILE A 198 -1.13 -14.10 12.74
C ILE A 198 -1.82 -15.45 12.48
N PRO A 199 -2.17 -16.21 13.52
CA PRO A 199 -2.88 -17.48 13.36
C PRO A 199 -4.20 -17.31 12.60
N ARG A 200 -4.56 -18.31 11.78
CA ARG A 200 -5.80 -18.27 10.97
C ARG A 200 -7.04 -18.26 11.87
N GLU A 201 -6.97 -18.94 13.00
CA GLU A 201 -7.99 -19.01 14.03
C GLU A 201 -8.24 -17.62 14.62
N SER A 202 -7.16 -16.89 14.95
CA SER A 202 -7.25 -15.52 15.46
C SER A 202 -7.87 -14.56 14.43
N LEU A 203 -7.51 -14.67 13.14
CA LEU A 203 -8.16 -13.90 12.08
C LEU A 203 -9.66 -14.23 11.95
N GLY A 204 -10.02 -15.51 12.12
CA GLY A 204 -11.41 -15.95 12.18
C GLY A 204 -12.19 -15.34 13.34
N GLN A 205 -11.57 -15.29 14.53
CA GLN A 205 -12.13 -14.67 15.73
C GLN A 205 -12.30 -13.15 15.56
N ILE A 206 -11.30 -12.45 15.01
CA ILE A 206 -11.40 -11.02 14.68
C ILE A 206 -12.56 -10.80 13.71
N LYS A 207 -12.64 -11.57 12.62
CA LYS A 207 -13.71 -11.44 11.63
C LYS A 207 -15.09 -11.67 12.25
N TYR A 208 -15.23 -12.66 13.12
CA TYR A 208 -16.47 -12.92 13.84
C TYR A 208 -16.85 -11.75 14.76
N PHE A 209 -15.91 -11.29 15.58
CA PHE A 209 -16.09 -10.15 16.49
C PHE A 209 -16.52 -8.89 15.74
N LEU A 210 -15.78 -8.52 14.68
CA LEU A 210 -16.08 -7.35 13.87
C LEU A 210 -17.43 -7.47 13.17
N ARG A 211 -17.82 -8.68 12.73
CA ARG A 211 -19.14 -8.90 12.13
C ARG A 211 -20.27 -8.61 13.11
N GLN A 212 -20.15 -9.00 14.38
CA GLN A 212 -21.17 -8.67 15.40
C GLN A 212 -21.34 -7.16 15.54
N LYS A 213 -20.23 -6.41 15.54
CA LYS A 213 -20.25 -4.94 15.60
C LYS A 213 -20.85 -4.30 14.37
N VAL A 214 -20.50 -4.78 13.18
CA VAL A 214 -21.06 -4.29 11.92
C VAL A 214 -22.57 -4.49 11.89
N MET A 215 -23.08 -5.67 12.28
CA MET A 215 -24.52 -5.94 12.32
C MET A 215 -25.27 -5.04 13.30
N ALA A 216 -24.65 -4.67 14.43
CA ALA A 216 -25.25 -3.75 15.40
C ALA A 216 -25.32 -2.29 14.90
N LEU A 217 -24.41 -1.90 14.01
CA LEU A 217 -24.35 -0.55 13.43
C LEU A 217 -25.17 -0.40 12.15
N ASP A 218 -25.54 -1.53 11.52
CA ASP A 218 -26.34 -1.63 10.30
C ASP A 218 -25.95 -0.59 9.22
N PRO A 219 -24.69 -0.63 8.73
CA PRO A 219 -24.24 0.35 7.76
C PRO A 219 -25.05 0.25 6.47
N GLU A 220 -25.43 1.40 5.91
CA GLU A 220 -26.13 1.43 4.63
C GLU A 220 -25.34 0.65 3.56
N PRO A 221 -26.01 -0.23 2.80
CA PRO A 221 -25.34 -0.95 1.73
C PRO A 221 -24.81 0.05 0.69
N PRO A 222 -23.66 -0.23 0.08
CA PRO A 222 -23.14 0.63 -0.98
C PRO A 222 -24.14 0.80 -2.12
N LYS A 223 -24.21 2.02 -2.65
CA LYS A 223 -24.89 2.29 -3.91
C LYS A 223 -24.14 1.56 -5.02
N VAL A 224 -24.81 0.61 -5.65
CA VAL A 224 -24.22 -0.14 -6.76
C VAL A 224 -24.46 0.60 -8.08
N ALA A 225 -23.39 1.05 -8.74
CA ALA A 225 -23.48 1.64 -10.06
C ALA A 225 -23.52 0.53 -11.13
N GLU A 226 -24.45 0.64 -12.08
CA GLU A 226 -24.52 -0.28 -13.22
C GLU A 226 -23.58 0.20 -14.35
N LEU A 227 -22.68 -0.68 -14.78
CA LEU A 227 -21.79 -0.40 -15.92
C LEU A 227 -22.53 -0.62 -17.25
N CYS A 228 -22.28 0.22 -18.25
CA CYS A 228 -22.72 -0.05 -19.62
C CYS A 228 -21.96 -1.26 -20.22
N GLU A 229 -22.50 -1.86 -21.28
CA GLU A 229 -21.91 -3.06 -21.88
C GLU A 229 -20.48 -2.84 -22.39
N GLU A 230 -20.17 -1.65 -22.92
CA GLU A 230 -18.82 -1.30 -23.35
C GLU A 230 -17.84 -1.22 -22.17
N ALA A 231 -18.27 -0.64 -21.06
CA ALA A 231 -17.48 -0.55 -19.84
C ALA A 231 -17.26 -1.94 -19.21
N LYS A 232 -18.30 -2.80 -19.20
CA LYS A 232 -18.19 -4.21 -18.79
C LYS A 232 -17.17 -4.96 -19.65
N GLY A 233 -17.27 -4.84 -20.97
CA GLY A 233 -16.33 -5.46 -21.91
C GLY A 233 -14.89 -4.99 -21.71
N THR A 234 -14.68 -3.69 -21.47
CA THR A 234 -13.35 -3.12 -21.20
C THR A 234 -12.79 -3.62 -19.88
N LEU A 235 -13.59 -3.64 -18.81
CA LEU A 235 -13.20 -4.18 -17.51
C LEU A 235 -12.77 -5.65 -17.62
N LEU A 236 -13.51 -6.48 -18.37
CA LEU A 236 -13.17 -7.89 -18.59
C LEU A 236 -11.83 -8.05 -19.31
N ARG A 237 -11.55 -7.23 -20.35
CA ARG A 237 -10.25 -7.25 -21.05
C ARG A 237 -9.11 -6.87 -20.12
N MET A 238 -9.29 -5.83 -19.31
CA MET A 238 -8.27 -5.36 -18.37
C MET A 238 -8.03 -6.39 -17.23
N LYS A 239 -9.08 -7.01 -16.67
CA LYS A 239 -8.94 -8.15 -15.74
C LYS A 239 -8.18 -9.32 -16.36
N SER A 240 -8.45 -9.62 -17.63
CA SER A 240 -7.75 -10.69 -18.36
C SER A 240 -6.27 -10.35 -18.57
N TYR A 241 -5.95 -9.11 -18.92
CA TYR A 241 -4.57 -8.63 -19.02
C TYR A 241 -3.84 -8.72 -17.68
N TYR A 242 -4.46 -8.21 -16.61
CA TYR A 242 -3.91 -8.29 -15.26
C TYR A 242 -3.64 -9.74 -14.85
N ASN A 243 -4.57 -10.67 -15.11
CA ASN A 243 -4.37 -12.09 -14.80
C ASN A 243 -3.19 -12.71 -15.56
N ARG A 244 -2.99 -12.35 -16.84
CA ARG A 244 -1.82 -12.80 -17.60
C ARG A 244 -0.52 -12.30 -16.98
N MET A 245 -0.44 -11.01 -16.66
CA MET A 245 0.73 -10.43 -15.99
C MET A 245 0.98 -11.08 -14.63
N LYS A 246 -0.08 -11.28 -13.84
CA LYS A 246 -0.03 -11.96 -12.54
C LYS A 246 0.60 -13.34 -12.67
N LEU A 247 0.06 -14.19 -13.54
CA LEU A 247 0.54 -15.55 -13.75
C LEU A 247 2.00 -15.57 -14.21
N HIS A 248 2.37 -14.65 -15.10
CA HIS A 248 3.74 -14.50 -15.57
C HIS A 248 4.72 -14.18 -14.44
N PHE A 249 4.43 -13.14 -13.65
CA PHE A 249 5.28 -12.78 -12.51
C PHE A 249 5.33 -13.86 -11.44
N CYS A 250 4.20 -14.48 -11.09
CA CYS A 250 4.19 -15.59 -10.14
C CYS A 250 5.11 -16.72 -10.58
N SER A 251 5.01 -17.16 -11.84
CA SER A 251 5.86 -18.22 -12.38
C SER A 251 7.35 -17.88 -12.30
N LYS A 252 7.73 -16.65 -12.67
CA LYS A 252 9.13 -16.20 -12.60
C LYS A 252 9.66 -16.12 -11.16
N LEU A 253 8.85 -15.62 -10.23
CA LEU A 253 9.23 -15.52 -8.81
C LEU A 253 9.31 -16.90 -8.14
N GLU A 254 8.43 -17.83 -8.48
CA GLU A 254 8.50 -19.21 -7.99
C GLU A 254 9.77 -19.93 -8.47
N GLN A 255 10.16 -19.74 -9.74
CA GLN A 255 11.44 -20.24 -10.26
C GLN A 255 12.63 -19.63 -9.50
N LEU A 256 12.59 -18.33 -9.20
CA LEU A 256 13.62 -17.67 -8.41
C LEU A 256 13.70 -18.20 -6.98
N LEU A 257 12.56 -18.45 -6.33
CA LEU A 257 12.55 -19.05 -4.99
C LEU A 257 13.09 -20.49 -4.98
N GLN A 258 12.84 -21.27 -6.04
CA GLN A 258 13.43 -22.60 -6.20
C GLN A 258 14.96 -22.52 -6.36
N LYS A 259 15.44 -21.61 -7.22
CA LYS A 259 16.87 -21.33 -7.39
C LYS A 259 17.51 -20.88 -6.07
N TYR A 260 16.89 -19.93 -5.38
CA TYR A 260 17.34 -19.45 -4.08
C TYR A 260 17.51 -20.58 -3.07
N ALA A 261 16.51 -21.46 -2.96
CA ALA A 261 16.55 -22.61 -2.06
C ALA A 261 17.67 -23.61 -2.42
N SER A 262 18.02 -23.75 -3.71
CA SER A 262 19.13 -24.59 -4.16
C SER A 262 20.51 -23.99 -3.83
N GLU A 263 20.62 -22.66 -3.90
CA GLU A 263 21.86 -21.92 -3.62
C GLU A 263 22.09 -21.74 -2.11
N HIS A 264 21.02 -21.74 -1.30
CA HIS A 264 21.05 -21.49 0.15
C HIS A 264 20.42 -22.65 0.93
N PRO A 265 21.02 -23.86 0.93
CA PRO A 265 20.40 -25.06 1.49
C PRO A 265 20.21 -25.04 3.02
N LEU A 266 20.90 -24.15 3.73
CA LEU A 266 20.78 -23.96 5.18
C LEU A 266 19.68 -22.95 5.56
N GLU A 267 19.14 -22.23 4.59
CA GLU A 267 18.10 -21.23 4.82
C GLU A 267 16.69 -21.85 4.67
N PRO A 268 15.65 -21.22 5.26
CA PRO A 268 14.29 -21.71 5.10
C PRO A 268 13.88 -21.74 3.62
N GLN A 269 13.13 -22.77 3.25
CA GLN A 269 12.48 -22.76 1.94
C GLN A 269 11.22 -21.91 1.98
N TYR A 270 10.97 -21.19 0.90
CA TYR A 270 9.85 -20.27 0.79
C TYR A 270 8.90 -20.62 -0.36
N VAL A 271 7.65 -20.17 -0.24
CA VAL A 271 6.62 -20.15 -1.28
C VAL A 271 6.10 -18.73 -1.44
N LEU A 272 5.82 -18.31 -2.67
CA LEU A 272 5.28 -16.99 -2.94
C LEU A 272 3.96 -16.79 -2.17
N SER A 273 3.85 -15.67 -1.44
CA SER A 273 2.63 -15.30 -0.71
C SER A 273 1.94 -14.12 -1.41
N VAL A 274 2.65 -13.00 -1.58
CA VAL A 274 2.09 -11.81 -2.22
C VAL A 274 3.16 -11.00 -2.92
N ILE A 275 2.89 -10.60 -4.16
CA ILE A 275 3.68 -9.57 -4.85
C ILE A 275 3.26 -8.20 -4.30
N CYS A 276 4.24 -7.42 -3.85
CA CYS A 276 4.10 -6.14 -3.16
C CYS A 276 4.50 -4.94 -4.04
N GLY A 277 4.50 -5.09 -5.35
CA GLY A 277 4.85 -4.03 -6.29
C GLY A 277 5.83 -4.51 -7.36
N VAL A 278 5.57 -4.07 -8.59
CA VAL A 278 6.46 -4.26 -9.73
C VAL A 278 6.75 -2.90 -10.38
N VAL A 279 8.02 -2.63 -10.67
CA VAL A 279 8.48 -1.41 -11.33
C VAL A 279 9.38 -1.79 -12.49
N ALA A 280 9.15 -1.23 -13.67
CA ALA A 280 10.12 -1.31 -14.76
C ALA A 280 11.38 -0.51 -14.38
N GLY A 281 12.50 -1.20 -14.23
CA GLY A 281 13.82 -0.58 -14.10
C GLY A 281 14.26 -0.11 -15.47
N SER A 282 14.21 1.20 -15.72
CA SER A 282 14.79 1.78 -16.92
C SER A 282 16.30 1.89 -16.70
N GLU A 283 17.07 0.97 -17.28
CA GLU A 283 18.54 1.10 -17.34
C GLU A 283 19.02 1.70 -18.68
N SER A 284 18.20 1.74 -19.73
CA SER A 284 18.42 2.44 -21.01
C SER A 284 17.21 2.19 -21.94
N LEU A 285 17.23 2.71 -23.18
CA LEU A 285 16.25 2.33 -24.23
C LEU A 285 16.37 0.84 -24.63
N ASP A 286 17.48 0.19 -24.30
CA ASP A 286 17.86 -1.12 -24.85
C ASP A 286 17.80 -2.26 -23.82
N ARG A 287 17.45 -1.99 -22.55
CA ARG A 287 17.31 -3.01 -21.50
C ARG A 287 16.08 -2.77 -20.64
N GLU A 288 15.10 -3.66 -20.78
CA GLU A 288 13.95 -3.75 -19.88
C GLU A 288 14.26 -4.72 -18.74
N CYS A 289 14.27 -4.22 -17.51
CA CYS A 289 14.21 -5.08 -16.32
C CYS A 289 12.99 -4.71 -15.46
N TYR A 290 12.55 -5.63 -14.63
CA TYR A 290 11.52 -5.40 -13.62
C TYR A 290 12.11 -5.62 -12.24
N HIS A 291 11.96 -4.62 -11.40
CA HIS A 291 12.21 -4.71 -9.96
C HIS A 291 10.91 -5.09 -9.27
N VAL A 292 10.97 -6.12 -8.43
CA VAL A 292 9.79 -6.68 -7.76
C VAL A 292 10.05 -6.79 -6.27
N ASN A 293 9.12 -6.29 -5.46
CA ASN A 293 9.03 -6.69 -4.06
C ASN A 293 7.95 -7.75 -3.91
N PHE A 294 8.23 -8.76 -3.11
CA PHE A 294 7.26 -9.81 -2.80
C PHE A 294 7.53 -10.40 -1.43
N VAL A 295 6.48 -10.84 -0.76
CA VAL A 295 6.57 -11.62 0.46
C VAL A 295 6.47 -13.09 0.10
N ALA A 296 7.35 -13.89 0.69
CA ALA A 296 7.34 -15.33 0.59
C ALA A 296 7.14 -15.94 1.98
N ALA A 297 6.25 -16.92 2.08
CA ALA A 297 5.95 -17.63 3.31
C ALA A 297 6.85 -18.85 3.46
N SER A 298 7.26 -19.16 4.70
CA SER A 298 8.08 -20.35 4.94
C SER A 298 7.27 -21.62 4.68
N LYS A 299 7.82 -22.55 3.88
CA LYS A 299 7.22 -23.88 3.67
C LYS A 299 7.07 -24.68 4.96
N SER A 300 7.99 -24.49 5.90
CA SER A 300 7.96 -25.19 7.19
C SER A 300 6.85 -24.68 8.12
N GLY A 301 6.35 -23.46 7.90
CA GLY A 301 5.48 -22.76 8.84
C GLY A 301 6.15 -22.33 10.16
N ILE A 302 7.43 -22.70 10.39
CA ILE A 302 8.20 -22.39 11.61
C ILE A 302 8.93 -21.06 11.45
N ALA A 303 9.59 -20.85 10.31
CA ALA A 303 10.29 -19.61 10.03
C ALA A 303 9.32 -18.49 9.63
N ARG A 304 9.78 -17.25 9.78
CA ARG A 304 8.97 -16.08 9.45
C ARG A 304 8.74 -15.94 7.96
N ASN A 305 7.62 -15.33 7.59
CA ASN A 305 7.44 -14.79 6.25
C ASN A 305 8.51 -13.73 6.00
N GLN A 306 9.05 -13.71 4.78
CA GLN A 306 10.22 -12.92 4.43
C GLN A 306 9.89 -12.04 3.23
N LEU A 307 10.25 -10.76 3.32
CA LEU A 307 10.22 -9.84 2.19
C LEU A 307 11.45 -10.10 1.30
N PHE A 308 11.25 -10.11 -0.01
CA PHE A 308 12.30 -10.28 -1.00
C PHE A 308 12.28 -9.13 -2.00
N PHE A 309 13.47 -8.86 -2.55
CA PHE A 309 13.66 -8.13 -3.80
C PHE A 309 13.95 -9.14 -4.91
N ALA A 310 13.41 -8.91 -6.11
CA ALA A 310 13.82 -9.60 -7.32
C ALA A 310 14.09 -8.61 -8.44
N GLU A 311 15.10 -8.93 -9.25
CA GLU A 311 15.35 -8.30 -10.54
C GLU A 311 15.08 -9.33 -11.63
N LEU A 312 14.11 -9.02 -12.50
CA LEU A 312 13.72 -9.82 -13.64
C LEU A 312 14.19 -9.12 -14.91
N ASN A 313 15.23 -9.66 -15.53
CA ASN A 313 15.85 -9.13 -16.72
C ASN A 313 15.19 -9.73 -17.98
N TYR A 314 14.86 -8.86 -18.93
CA TYR A 314 14.47 -9.27 -20.27
C TYR A 314 15.66 -9.08 -21.20
N ALA A 315 15.98 -10.13 -21.95
CA ALA A 315 17.01 -10.07 -22.97
C ALA A 315 16.37 -9.76 -24.32
N TYR A 316 16.95 -8.78 -25.03
CA TYR A 316 16.65 -8.58 -26.44
C TYR A 316 17.52 -9.51 -27.30
N PRO A 317 17.05 -9.90 -28.50
CA PRO A 317 17.83 -10.71 -29.41
C PRO A 317 19.21 -10.08 -29.69
N GLY A 318 20.28 -10.82 -29.38
CA GLY A 318 21.66 -10.37 -29.62
C GLY A 318 22.42 -9.84 -28.40
N GLU A 319 21.78 -9.71 -27.24
CA GLU A 319 22.45 -9.35 -25.98
C GLU A 319 22.77 -10.54 -25.08
N GLN A 320 23.81 -10.38 -24.25
CA GLN A 320 24.15 -11.36 -23.21
C GLN A 320 23.10 -11.31 -22.09
N GLU A 321 22.43 -12.44 -21.85
CA GLU A 321 21.39 -12.54 -20.81
C GLU A 321 21.96 -12.20 -19.43
N LYS A 322 21.47 -11.12 -18.81
CA LYS A 322 21.68 -10.87 -17.38
C LYS A 322 20.78 -11.82 -16.60
N PRO A 323 21.31 -12.65 -15.67
CA PRO A 323 20.49 -13.62 -14.97
C PRO A 323 19.49 -12.93 -14.04
N ASN A 324 18.31 -13.52 -13.90
CA ASN A 324 17.37 -13.14 -12.86
C ASN A 324 17.93 -13.55 -11.49
N PHE A 325 17.66 -12.73 -10.48
CA PHE A 325 18.00 -13.06 -9.10
C PHE A 325 16.97 -12.52 -8.11
N CYS A 326 16.99 -13.06 -6.90
CA CYS A 326 16.27 -12.50 -5.77
C CYS A 326 17.12 -12.58 -4.51
N CYS A 327 16.83 -11.72 -3.54
CA CYS A 327 17.47 -11.74 -2.23
C CYS A 327 16.50 -11.29 -1.13
N PRO A 328 16.64 -11.83 0.10
CA PRO A 328 15.81 -11.39 1.22
C PRO A 328 16.15 -9.94 1.59
N LEU A 329 15.13 -9.18 1.96
CA LEU A 329 15.25 -7.81 2.45
C LEU A 329 15.01 -7.76 3.97
N PRO A 330 15.78 -6.95 4.72
CA PRO A 330 15.47 -6.73 6.12
C PRO A 330 14.09 -6.05 6.25
N LEU A 331 13.21 -6.64 7.06
CA LEU A 331 11.90 -6.07 7.42
C LEU A 331 12.02 -4.79 8.26
N ILE A 332 13.13 -4.65 8.98
CA ILE A 332 13.40 -3.48 9.82
C ILE A 332 13.63 -2.29 8.89
N TYR A 333 13.01 -1.15 9.20
CA TYR A 333 13.10 0.26 8.69
C TYR A 333 14.43 0.75 8.03
N THR A 334 15.17 -0.12 7.38
CA THR A 334 16.56 0.01 6.94
C THR A 334 16.66 -0.06 5.42
N GLY A 335 15.68 -0.69 4.76
CA GLY A 335 15.51 -0.55 3.32
C GLY A 335 15.08 0.88 2.96
N ARG A 336 15.87 1.57 2.14
CA ARG A 336 15.44 2.83 1.56
C ARG A 336 14.43 2.54 0.45
N CYS A 337 13.20 3.02 0.64
CA CYS A 337 12.24 3.08 -0.46
C CYS A 337 12.63 4.27 -1.33
N TYR A 338 12.95 4.02 -2.60
CA TYR A 338 13.22 5.10 -3.55
C TYR A 338 11.98 5.39 -4.39
N TYR A 339 11.80 6.66 -4.70
CA TYR A 339 10.82 7.10 -5.70
C TYR A 339 11.48 7.02 -7.08
N GLY A 340 10.78 6.41 -8.05
CA GLY A 340 11.26 6.38 -9.43
C GLY A 340 11.45 7.79 -10.02
N LYS A 341 12.43 7.93 -10.93
CA LYS A 341 12.88 9.22 -11.53
C LYS A 341 11.78 10.04 -12.25
N GLY A 342 10.61 9.43 -12.52
CA GLY A 342 9.45 10.10 -13.13
C GLY A 342 8.08 9.63 -12.60
N THR A 343 8.04 8.76 -11.59
CA THR A 343 6.77 8.23 -11.04
C THR A 343 6.96 7.96 -9.56
N ALA A 344 6.00 8.29 -8.69
CA ALA A 344 6.16 8.11 -7.24
C ALA A 344 6.06 6.65 -6.76
N ARG A 345 6.49 5.73 -7.61
CA ARG A 345 6.46 4.29 -7.39
C ARG A 345 7.51 3.94 -6.36
N LYS A 346 7.08 3.26 -5.30
CA LYS A 346 7.95 2.78 -4.22
C LYS A 346 8.23 1.30 -4.38
N ILE A 347 9.51 0.98 -4.26
CA ILE A 347 9.99 -0.36 -4.07
C ILE A 347 11.22 -0.30 -3.15
N VAL A 348 11.38 -1.30 -2.31
CA VAL A 348 12.52 -1.47 -1.41
C VAL A 348 13.64 -2.15 -2.20
N TYR A 349 14.81 -1.52 -2.20
CA TYR A 349 16.01 -2.06 -2.84
C TYR A 349 16.97 -2.67 -1.82
N PRO A 350 17.83 -3.62 -2.24
CA PRO A 350 18.95 -4.08 -1.44
C PRO A 350 19.91 -2.92 -1.10
N ASP A 351 20.61 -3.03 0.03
CA ASP A 351 21.64 -2.05 0.41
C ASP A 351 22.95 -2.32 -0.38
N SER A 352 22.89 -2.11 -1.69
CA SER A 352 24.01 -2.25 -2.64
C SER A 352 24.20 -0.97 -3.44
N ALA A 353 25.47 -0.58 -3.63
CA ALA A 353 25.85 0.60 -4.41
C ALA A 353 25.26 0.60 -5.83
N ASP A 354 25.04 -0.58 -6.42
CA ASP A 354 24.48 -0.74 -7.77
C ASP A 354 23.07 -0.15 -7.90
N PHE A 355 22.29 -0.19 -6.81
CA PHE A 355 20.94 0.36 -6.73
C PHE A 355 20.90 1.76 -6.09
N ILE A 356 22.04 2.26 -5.59
CA ILE A 356 22.19 3.58 -4.94
C ILE A 356 22.81 4.56 -5.95
N LYS A 357 22.26 4.65 -7.18
CA LYS A 357 22.77 5.58 -8.21
C LYS A 357 22.28 7.03 -8.03
N SER A 358 21.33 7.28 -7.13
CA SER A 358 20.68 8.59 -6.95
C SER A 358 20.33 8.83 -5.48
N ASN A 359 20.93 9.88 -4.88
CA ASN A 359 20.51 10.44 -3.59
C ASN A 359 19.25 11.33 -3.71
N HIS A 360 18.62 11.39 -4.88
CA HIS A 360 17.36 12.10 -5.04
C HIS A 360 16.24 11.19 -4.59
N ASP A 361 15.89 11.32 -3.31
CA ASP A 361 14.83 10.53 -2.72
C ASP A 361 13.46 10.82 -3.35
N ILE A 362 13.19 11.96 -4.04
CA ILE A 362 11.82 12.34 -4.41
C ILE A 362 11.71 13.28 -5.63
N THR A 363 10.63 13.12 -6.42
CA THR A 363 9.91 14.22 -7.09
C THR A 363 8.48 14.34 -6.52
N SER A 364 8.07 15.53 -6.05
CA SER A 364 6.75 15.80 -5.44
C SER A 364 5.56 15.59 -6.40
N TYR A 365 5.80 15.63 -7.71
CA TYR A 365 4.76 15.43 -8.72
C TYR A 365 4.08 14.06 -8.62
N GLY A 366 4.79 13.02 -8.20
CA GLY A 366 4.24 11.67 -8.28
C GLY A 366 3.18 11.37 -7.21
N THR A 367 3.08 12.12 -6.11
CA THR A 367 2.05 11.90 -5.07
C THR A 367 0.77 12.70 -5.31
N ARG A 368 0.77 13.66 -6.24
CA ARG A 368 -0.38 14.57 -6.49
C ARG A 368 -1.50 13.96 -7.33
N HIS A 369 -1.27 12.80 -7.94
CA HIS A 369 -2.20 12.18 -8.92
C HIS A 369 -2.35 10.67 -8.69
N THR A 370 -2.70 10.23 -7.47
CA THR A 370 -2.92 8.81 -7.17
C THR A 370 -4.32 8.29 -7.51
N ASP A 371 -5.26 9.19 -7.80
CA ASP A 371 -6.68 8.88 -8.07
C ASP A 371 -7.02 9.01 -9.56
N GLY A 372 -8.09 8.34 -10.01
CA GLY A 372 -8.56 8.37 -11.41
C GLY A 372 -7.62 7.64 -12.38
N MET A 373 -6.71 6.82 -11.87
CA MET A 373 -5.79 6.00 -12.66
C MET A 373 -6.40 4.61 -12.80
N LEU A 374 -7.05 4.35 -13.94
CA LEU A 374 -7.81 3.12 -14.17
C LEU A 374 -7.03 1.82 -13.92
N ASN A 375 -5.72 1.81 -14.19
CA ASN A 375 -4.87 0.65 -13.89
C ASN A 375 -4.85 0.28 -12.40
N VAL A 376 -4.98 1.29 -11.55
CA VAL A 376 -5.12 1.14 -10.10
C VAL A 376 -6.55 0.72 -9.78
N ASP A 377 -7.55 1.39 -10.36
CA ASP A 377 -8.99 1.15 -10.12
C ASP A 377 -9.51 -0.24 -10.56
N LEU A 378 -8.83 -0.91 -11.48
CA LEU A 378 -9.11 -2.30 -11.90
C LEU A 378 -9.06 -3.33 -10.78
N MET A 379 -8.20 -3.09 -9.80
CA MET A 379 -7.97 -3.97 -8.65
C MET A 379 -9.06 -3.83 -7.60
N PHE A 380 -9.90 -2.80 -7.73
CA PHE A 380 -10.83 -2.37 -6.72
C PHE A 380 -12.26 -2.59 -7.17
N ASP A 381 -13.13 -2.80 -6.19
CA ASP A 381 -14.52 -3.20 -6.40
C ASP A 381 -15.32 -2.06 -7.05
N PHE A 382 -15.39 -2.12 -8.38
CA PHE A 382 -16.07 -1.25 -9.34
C PHE A 382 -17.58 -1.07 -9.11
N ARG A 383 -18.19 -1.89 -8.25
CA ARG A 383 -19.63 -1.87 -8.08
C ARG A 383 -20.08 -0.70 -7.23
N SER A 384 -19.25 -0.17 -6.35
CA SER A 384 -19.72 0.73 -5.28
C SER A 384 -19.38 2.20 -5.46
N ASP A 385 -18.85 2.60 -6.61
CA ASP A 385 -18.45 3.97 -6.88
C ASP A 385 -19.02 4.45 -8.21
N ALA A 386 -20.01 5.36 -8.14
CA ALA A 386 -20.56 6.03 -9.31
C ALA A 386 -19.46 6.77 -10.10
N GLN A 387 -18.42 7.25 -9.40
CA GLN A 387 -17.27 7.89 -10.03
C GLN A 387 -16.50 6.92 -10.92
N PHE A 388 -16.33 5.66 -10.50
CA PHE A 388 -15.65 4.65 -11.31
C PHE A 388 -16.41 4.33 -12.60
N ALA A 389 -17.74 4.19 -12.52
CA ALA A 389 -18.56 3.93 -13.71
C ALA A 389 -18.42 5.07 -14.73
N ASP A 390 -18.41 6.32 -14.26
CA ASP A 390 -18.18 7.48 -15.11
C ASP A 390 -16.74 7.57 -15.64
N ASP A 391 -15.74 7.21 -14.85
CA ASP A 391 -14.34 7.19 -15.29
C ASP A 391 -14.10 6.12 -16.36
N MET A 392 -14.70 4.95 -16.21
CA MET A 392 -14.68 3.89 -17.23
C MET A 392 -15.41 4.31 -18.51
N ARG A 393 -16.55 5.00 -18.40
CA ARG A 393 -17.26 5.54 -19.56
C ARG A 393 -16.38 6.53 -20.34
N LYS A 394 -15.83 7.52 -19.64
CA LYS A 394 -14.90 8.53 -20.20
C LYS A 394 -13.63 7.90 -20.79
N TYR A 395 -13.17 6.79 -20.24
CA TYR A 395 -12.05 6.04 -20.81
C TYR A 395 -12.42 5.36 -22.11
N CYS A 396 -13.56 4.65 -22.14
CA CYS A 396 -14.06 4.03 -23.36
C CYS A 396 -14.28 5.06 -24.47
N GLU A 397 -14.80 6.25 -24.15
CA GLU A 397 -14.97 7.36 -25.09
C GLU A 397 -13.62 7.84 -25.64
N ARG A 398 -12.64 8.14 -24.77
CA ARG A 398 -11.29 8.55 -25.19
C ARG A 398 -10.56 7.51 -26.03
N GLN A 399 -10.72 6.22 -25.73
CA GLN A 399 -10.12 5.16 -26.55
C GLN A 399 -10.72 5.10 -27.95
N LYS A 400 -12.02 5.43 -28.11
CA LYS A 400 -12.65 5.52 -29.43
C LYS A 400 -12.13 6.72 -30.22
N GLU A 401 -11.96 7.87 -29.58
CA GLU A 401 -11.38 9.08 -30.19
C GLU A 401 -9.96 8.81 -30.72
N LEU A 402 -9.09 8.18 -29.91
CA LEU A 402 -7.72 7.83 -30.31
C LEU A 402 -7.65 6.82 -31.47
N LEU A 403 -8.62 5.91 -31.55
CA LEU A 403 -8.73 4.96 -32.67
C LEU A 403 -9.19 5.67 -33.96
N GLN A 404 -9.99 6.73 -33.86
CA GLN A 404 -10.46 7.52 -35.01
C GLN A 404 -9.38 8.49 -35.51
N GLU A 405 -8.57 9.07 -34.63
CA GLU A 405 -7.44 9.93 -35.01
C GLU A 405 -6.26 9.14 -35.61
N GLY A 406 -6.12 7.85 -35.26
CA GLY A 406 -5.10 6.96 -35.80
C GLY A 406 -5.35 6.47 -37.23
N ASP A 407 -6.58 6.63 -37.75
CA ASP A 407 -6.97 6.26 -39.11
C ASP A 407 -6.84 7.43 -40.11
N GLU A 408 -6.42 8.63 -39.66
CA GLU A 408 -6.21 9.83 -40.51
C GLU A 408 -4.75 10.06 -40.97
N TYR A 409 -3.83 9.11 -40.77
CA TYR A 409 -2.43 9.21 -41.22
C TYR A 409 -1.97 8.11 -42.18
#